data_AF-A0A962SY85-F1
#
_entry.id   AF-A0A962SY85-F1
#
_cell.length_a   1.000
_cell.length_b   1.000
_cell.length_c   1.000
_cell.angle_alpha   90.00
_cell.angle_beta   90.00
_cell.angle_gamma   90.00
#
_symmetry.space_group_name_H-M   'P 1'
#
loop_
_entity.id
_entity.type
_entity.pdbx_description
1 polymer ?
#
loop_
_entity_poly.entity_id
_entity_poly.type
_entity_poly.pdbx_seq_one_letter_code
_entity_poly.pdbx_strand_id
1 'polypeptide(L)'
;MSEYQIAEYNQTAAALTELRSRYVRSYDVSTTAGMAEAKEARATVRGYRVALEKTRVEIKAPALERTRLIDAEARRITAELLKIEEPIDTAIKAEEQRKAEEKAAKERAEAARIEAIKFRIAYFQERVIAASNKDSKTITAILKDLEAAKLDEADYQEMLPAAISAKITAIE
;
A
#
# COMPACT_ATOMS: atom_id res chain seq x y z
N MET A 1 -10.29 43.97 -6.42
CA MET A 1 -10.79 42.64 -6.03
C MET A 1 -11.36 42.01 -7.28
N SER A 2 -10.82 40.87 -7.72
CA SER A 2 -11.08 40.30 -9.05
C SER A 2 -12.56 39.92 -9.18
N GLU A 3 -13.29 40.79 -9.86
CA GLU A 3 -14.71 40.65 -10.17
C GLU A 3 -14.90 39.49 -11.16
N TYR A 4 -15.99 38.75 -10.99
CA TYR A 4 -16.41 37.61 -11.81
C TYR A 4 -16.70 37.99 -13.28
N GLN A 5 -15.71 38.45 -14.03
CA GLN A 5 -15.87 38.93 -15.41
C GLN A 5 -15.73 37.78 -16.41
N ILE A 6 -16.87 37.16 -16.74
CA ILE A 6 -17.02 36.30 -17.91
C ILE A 6 -17.39 37.21 -19.08
N ALA A 7 -16.54 37.24 -20.12
CA ALA A 7 -16.67 38.19 -21.22
C ALA A 7 -18.03 38.11 -21.93
N GLU A 8 -18.57 36.89 -22.08
CA GLU A 8 -19.86 36.63 -22.71
C GLU A 8 -21.05 37.16 -21.90
N TYR A 9 -20.85 37.50 -20.63
CA TYR A 9 -21.88 38.12 -19.78
C TYR A 9 -21.84 39.65 -19.81
N ASN A 10 -20.83 40.26 -20.45
CA ASN A 10 -20.62 41.71 -20.45
C ASN A 10 -21.85 42.50 -20.92
N GLN A 11 -22.58 42.02 -21.93
CA GLN A 11 -23.79 42.68 -22.41
C GLN A 11 -24.89 42.72 -21.33
N THR A 12 -25.13 41.60 -20.65
CA THR A 12 -26.14 41.53 -19.57
C THR A 12 -25.69 42.35 -18.37
N ALA A 13 -24.40 42.30 -18.02
CA ALA A 13 -23.82 43.08 -16.93
C ALA A 13 -23.95 44.59 -17.18
N ALA A 14 -23.64 45.06 -18.40
CA ALA A 14 -23.77 46.46 -18.79
C ALA A 14 -25.23 46.96 -18.72
N ALA A 15 -26.20 46.08 -19.00
CA ALA A 15 -27.62 46.42 -18.94
C ALA A 15 -28.18 46.54 -17.50
N LEU A 16 -27.49 45.99 -16.48
CA LEU A 16 -28.04 45.92 -15.11
C LEU A 16 -28.38 47.29 -14.51
N THR A 17 -27.52 48.29 -14.70
CA THR A 17 -27.74 49.64 -14.16
C THR A 17 -29.00 50.27 -14.75
N GLU A 18 -29.18 50.15 -16.07
CA GLU A 18 -30.36 50.66 -16.77
C GLU A 18 -31.62 49.90 -16.37
N LEU A 19 -31.58 48.56 -16.37
CA LEU A 19 -32.70 47.73 -15.94
C LEU A 19 -33.13 48.05 -14.50
N ARG A 20 -32.16 48.28 -13.61
CA ARG A 20 -32.43 48.66 -12.23
C ARG A 20 -33.10 50.04 -12.16
N SER A 21 -32.53 51.04 -12.82
CA SER A 21 -33.08 52.39 -12.87
C SER A 21 -34.52 52.42 -13.41
N ARG A 22 -34.76 51.68 -14.49
CA ARG A 22 -36.04 51.69 -15.21
C ARG A 22 -37.14 50.86 -14.54
N TYR A 23 -36.80 49.72 -13.96
CA TYR A 23 -37.80 48.74 -13.50
C TYR A 23 -37.87 48.55 -11.99
N VAL A 24 -36.93 49.09 -11.19
CA VAL A 24 -37.04 49.05 -9.72
C VAL A 24 -37.88 50.23 -9.23
N ARG A 25 -39.19 50.07 -9.36
CA ARG A 25 -40.20 51.04 -8.90
C ARG A 25 -41.50 50.31 -8.53
N SER A 26 -42.40 51.02 -7.83
CA SER A 26 -43.74 50.52 -7.53
C SER A 26 -44.64 50.59 -8.77
N TYR A 27 -45.44 49.56 -9.01
CA TYR A 27 -46.44 49.49 -10.08
C TYR A 27 -47.85 49.42 -9.47
N ASP A 28 -48.78 50.25 -9.92
CA ASP A 28 -50.19 50.18 -9.49
C ASP A 28 -50.95 49.11 -10.29
N VAL A 29 -50.80 47.87 -9.85
CA VAL A 29 -51.40 46.69 -10.48
C VAL A 29 -52.93 46.57 -10.27
N SER A 30 -53.54 47.49 -9.52
CA SER A 30 -55.01 47.53 -9.38
C SER A 30 -55.70 48.08 -10.63
N THR A 31 -54.95 48.80 -11.48
CA THR A 31 -55.43 49.33 -12.75
C THR A 31 -55.00 48.44 -13.92
N THR A 32 -55.82 48.40 -14.99
CA THR A 32 -55.48 47.65 -16.21
C THR A 32 -54.16 48.12 -16.83
N ALA A 33 -53.91 49.44 -16.83
CA ALA A 33 -52.69 50.03 -17.39
C ALA A 33 -51.45 49.67 -16.55
N GLY A 34 -51.50 49.84 -15.23
CA GLY A 34 -50.37 49.49 -14.36
C GLY A 34 -50.08 47.99 -14.32
N MET A 35 -51.10 47.14 -14.45
CA MET A 35 -50.93 45.69 -14.60
C MET A 35 -50.27 45.30 -15.93
N ALA A 36 -50.62 45.98 -17.03
CA ALA A 36 -49.97 45.76 -18.33
C ALA A 36 -48.48 46.16 -18.26
N GLU A 37 -48.19 47.32 -17.69
CA GLU A 37 -46.82 47.83 -17.54
C GLU A 37 -45.94 46.90 -16.67
N ALA A 38 -46.48 46.42 -15.54
CA ALA A 38 -45.76 45.48 -14.68
C ALA A 38 -45.43 44.15 -15.39
N LYS A 39 -46.36 43.65 -16.21
CA LYS A 39 -46.15 42.42 -17.00
C LYS A 39 -45.05 42.62 -18.05
N GLU A 40 -45.03 43.75 -18.73
CA GLU A 40 -44.02 44.09 -19.72
C GLU A 40 -42.63 44.24 -19.09
N ALA A 41 -42.53 45.02 -17.99
CA ALA A 41 -41.29 45.17 -17.23
C ALA A 41 -40.73 43.81 -16.79
N ARG A 42 -41.57 42.95 -16.22
CA ARG A 42 -41.19 41.59 -15.83
C ARG A 42 -40.76 40.74 -17.03
N ALA A 43 -41.46 40.83 -18.16
CA ALA A 43 -41.13 40.06 -19.35
C ALA A 43 -39.74 40.44 -19.88
N THR A 44 -39.43 41.74 -19.92
CA THR A 44 -38.11 42.26 -20.32
C THR A 44 -37.00 41.75 -19.41
N VAL A 45 -37.12 41.93 -18.10
CA VAL A 45 -36.11 41.46 -17.13
C VAL A 45 -35.94 39.93 -17.20
N ARG A 46 -37.05 39.18 -17.34
CA ARG A 46 -37.01 37.72 -17.54
C ARG A 46 -36.26 37.35 -18.83
N GLY A 47 -36.41 38.12 -19.90
CA GLY A 47 -35.70 37.92 -21.16
C GLY A 47 -34.18 37.92 -20.98
N TYR A 48 -33.64 38.94 -20.30
CA TYR A 48 -32.21 38.99 -19.96
C TYR A 48 -31.77 37.80 -19.11
N ARG A 49 -32.56 37.39 -18.10
CA ARG A 49 -32.24 36.23 -17.26
C ARG A 49 -32.18 34.93 -18.06
N VAL A 50 -33.11 34.71 -18.98
CA VAL A 50 -33.14 33.50 -19.83
C VAL A 50 -31.98 33.50 -20.83
N ALA A 51 -31.69 34.66 -21.44
CA ALA A 51 -30.56 34.80 -22.35
C ALA A 51 -29.21 34.51 -21.65
N LEU A 52 -29.01 35.04 -20.44
CA LEU A 52 -27.82 34.78 -19.64
C LEU A 52 -27.64 33.28 -19.34
N GLU A 53 -28.70 32.58 -18.96
CA GLU A 53 -28.62 31.13 -18.70
C GLU A 53 -28.32 30.32 -19.97
N LYS A 54 -28.90 30.72 -21.10
CA LYS A 54 -28.58 30.10 -22.39
C LYS A 54 -27.08 30.24 -22.70
N THR A 55 -26.54 31.45 -22.60
CA THR A 55 -25.10 31.71 -22.80
C THR A 55 -24.25 30.92 -21.83
N ARG A 56 -24.64 30.84 -20.55
CA ARG A 56 -23.94 30.03 -19.55
C ARG A 56 -23.82 28.56 -19.97
N VAL A 57 -24.93 27.95 -20.42
CA VAL A 57 -24.93 26.56 -20.86
C VAL A 57 -24.06 26.37 -22.10
N GLU A 58 -24.16 27.28 -23.07
CA GLU A 58 -23.38 27.25 -24.32
C GLU A 58 -21.88 27.30 -24.08
N ILE A 59 -21.39 28.27 -23.29
CA ILE A 59 -19.95 28.41 -23.02
C ILE A 59 -19.42 27.30 -22.11
N LYS A 60 -20.26 26.76 -21.22
CA LYS A 60 -19.88 25.71 -20.28
C LYS A 60 -19.82 24.33 -20.94
N ALA A 61 -20.64 24.07 -21.95
CA ALA A 61 -20.71 22.79 -22.64
C ALA A 61 -19.36 22.26 -23.16
N PRO A 62 -18.56 23.03 -23.94
CA PRO A 62 -17.27 22.55 -24.44
C PRO A 62 -16.26 22.31 -23.30
N ALA A 63 -16.31 23.10 -22.22
CA ALA A 63 -15.45 22.90 -21.06
C ALA A 63 -15.76 21.58 -20.34
N LEU A 64 -17.05 21.28 -20.12
CA LEU A 64 -17.48 20.01 -19.49
C LEU A 64 -17.15 18.79 -20.35
N GLU A 65 -17.33 18.90 -21.67
CA GLU A 65 -16.96 17.81 -22.57
C GLU A 65 -15.44 17.59 -22.57
N ARG A 66 -14.67 18.68 -22.57
CA ARG A 66 -13.21 18.60 -22.48
C ARG A 66 -12.75 17.92 -21.20
N THR A 67 -13.31 18.27 -20.05
CA THR A 67 -12.94 17.62 -18.77
C THR A 67 -13.33 16.15 -18.76
N ARG A 68 -14.52 15.80 -19.29
CA ARG A 68 -14.95 14.41 -19.44
C ARG A 68 -13.97 13.59 -20.29
N LEU A 69 -13.49 14.15 -21.40
CA LEU A 69 -12.52 13.49 -22.28
C LEU A 69 -11.15 13.33 -21.61
N ILE A 70 -10.68 14.34 -20.87
CA ILE A 70 -9.43 14.27 -20.10
C ILE A 70 -9.50 13.11 -19.10
N ASP A 71 -10.58 13.03 -18.31
CA ASP A 71 -10.75 11.98 -17.31
C ASP A 71 -10.85 10.59 -17.94
N ALA A 72 -11.54 10.48 -19.08
CA ALA A 72 -11.68 9.23 -19.81
C ALA A 72 -10.34 8.74 -20.35
N GLU A 73 -9.56 9.63 -20.95
CA GLU A 73 -8.26 9.29 -21.52
C GLU A 73 -7.23 8.97 -20.43
N ALA A 74 -7.23 9.72 -19.33
CA ALA A 74 -6.40 9.38 -18.17
C ALA A 74 -6.70 7.98 -17.66
N ARG A 75 -7.98 7.61 -17.47
CA ARG A 75 -8.38 6.25 -17.07
C ARG A 75 -7.90 5.19 -18.06
N ARG A 76 -8.04 5.45 -19.37
CA ARG A 76 -7.60 4.53 -20.42
C ARG A 76 -6.09 4.30 -20.36
N ILE A 77 -5.31 5.38 -20.30
CA ILE A 77 -3.85 5.30 -20.24
C ILE A 77 -3.40 4.61 -18.96
N THR A 78 -3.97 4.95 -17.80
CA THR A 78 -3.66 4.29 -16.53
C THR A 78 -3.93 2.79 -16.61
N ALA A 79 -5.04 2.36 -17.19
CA ALA A 79 -5.32 0.94 -17.36
C ALA A 79 -4.28 0.22 -18.24
N GLU A 80 -3.81 0.85 -19.31
CA GLU A 80 -2.74 0.27 -20.16
C GLU A 80 -1.38 0.25 -19.44
N LEU A 81 -1.06 1.27 -18.64
CA LEU A 81 0.16 1.28 -17.82
C LEU A 81 0.14 0.16 -16.78
N LEU A 82 -0.99 -0.07 -16.11
CA LEU A 82 -1.13 -1.16 -15.14
C LEU A 82 -0.92 -2.54 -15.77
N LYS A 83 -1.42 -2.78 -16.98
CA LYS A 83 -1.16 -4.03 -17.72
C LYS A 83 0.34 -4.28 -17.97
N ILE A 84 1.16 -3.22 -18.00
CA ILE A 84 2.62 -3.32 -18.15
C ILE A 84 3.27 -3.50 -16.77
N GLU A 85 2.84 -2.74 -15.77
CA GLU A 85 3.42 -2.71 -14.43
C GLU A 85 3.14 -3.97 -13.61
N GLU A 86 1.89 -4.46 -13.59
CA GLU A 86 1.47 -5.62 -12.80
C GLU A 86 2.27 -6.90 -13.06
N PRO A 87 2.57 -7.32 -14.31
CA PRO A 87 3.41 -8.49 -14.53
C PRO A 87 4.86 -8.29 -14.08
N ILE A 88 5.39 -7.07 -14.13
CA ILE A 88 6.74 -6.74 -13.65
C ILE A 88 6.79 -6.87 -12.12
N ASP A 89 5.83 -6.27 -11.42
CA ASP A 89 5.70 -6.38 -9.97
C ASP A 89 5.52 -7.83 -9.51
N THR A 90 4.70 -8.60 -10.24
CA THR A 90 4.50 -10.04 -9.97
C THR A 90 5.80 -10.82 -10.11
N ALA A 91 6.60 -10.56 -11.14
CA ALA A 91 7.88 -11.24 -11.35
C ALA A 91 8.91 -10.87 -10.26
N ILE A 92 8.95 -9.61 -9.83
CA ILE A 92 9.81 -9.15 -8.73
C ILE A 92 9.45 -9.89 -7.44
N LYS A 93 8.17 -9.90 -7.06
CA LYS A 93 7.69 -10.57 -5.84
C LYS A 93 7.98 -12.07 -5.85
N ALA A 94 7.80 -12.73 -6.99
CA ALA A 94 8.10 -14.15 -7.12
C ALA A 94 9.60 -14.45 -6.87
N GLU A 95 10.49 -13.61 -7.38
CA GLU A 95 11.94 -13.76 -7.20
C GLU A 95 12.40 -13.43 -5.77
N GLU A 96 11.82 -12.39 -5.16
CA GLU A 96 12.07 -12.07 -3.75
C GLU A 96 11.66 -13.21 -2.84
N GLN A 97 10.49 -13.80 -3.08
CA GLN A 97 10.00 -14.96 -2.34
C GLN A 97 10.94 -16.16 -2.50
N ARG A 98 11.38 -16.48 -3.74
CA ARG A 98 12.33 -17.58 -3.98
C ARG A 98 13.64 -17.38 -3.20
N LYS A 99 14.21 -16.18 -3.22
CA LYS A 99 15.43 -15.86 -2.45
C LYS A 99 15.23 -15.98 -0.95
N ALA A 100 14.08 -15.54 -0.44
CA ALA A 100 13.73 -15.66 0.98
C ALA A 100 13.62 -17.13 1.39
N GLU A 101 12.96 -17.97 0.58
CA GLU A 101 12.82 -19.41 0.83
C GLU A 101 14.17 -20.13 0.78
N GLU A 102 15.04 -19.82 -0.18
CA GLU A 102 16.38 -20.38 -0.26
C GLU A 102 17.25 -20.01 0.94
N LYS A 103 17.18 -18.76 1.37
CA LYS A 103 17.88 -18.30 2.58
C LYS A 103 17.36 -19.05 3.82
N ALA A 104 16.05 -19.12 4.00
CA ALA A 104 15.43 -19.83 5.12
C ALA A 104 15.72 -21.35 5.08
N ALA A 105 15.83 -21.96 3.90
CA ALA A 105 16.21 -23.36 3.76
C ALA A 105 17.67 -23.59 4.17
N LYS A 106 18.59 -22.72 3.74
CA LYS A 106 20.01 -22.78 4.15
C LYS A 106 20.17 -22.59 5.65
N GLU A 107 19.47 -21.62 6.23
CA GLU A 107 19.50 -21.37 7.67
C GLU A 107 18.93 -22.55 8.47
N ARG A 108 17.84 -23.17 8.01
CA ARG A 108 17.31 -24.39 8.64
C ARG A 108 18.24 -25.58 8.52
N ALA A 109 18.86 -25.78 7.35
CA ALA A 109 19.82 -26.85 7.15
C ALA A 109 21.04 -26.68 8.05
N GLU A 110 21.53 -25.45 8.18
CA GLU A 110 22.66 -25.12 9.06
C GLU A 110 22.30 -25.27 10.53
N ALA A 111 21.14 -24.78 10.96
CA ALA A 111 20.65 -24.98 12.32
C ALA A 111 20.49 -26.47 12.66
N ALA A 112 19.93 -27.27 11.74
CA ALA A 112 19.79 -28.71 11.91
C ALA A 112 21.16 -29.42 11.97
N ARG A 113 22.14 -28.99 11.17
CA ARG A 113 23.52 -29.50 11.22
C ARG A 113 24.15 -29.24 12.59
N ILE A 114 24.12 -27.99 13.04
CA ILE A 114 24.65 -27.59 14.35
C ILE A 114 23.96 -28.35 15.47
N GLU A 115 22.64 -28.49 15.43
CA GLU A 115 21.89 -29.19 16.48
C GLU A 115 22.21 -30.69 16.50
N ALA A 116 22.38 -31.33 15.35
CA ALA A 116 22.82 -32.72 15.28
C ALA A 116 24.22 -32.91 15.90
N ILE A 117 25.14 -31.97 15.68
CA ILE A 117 26.47 -32.02 16.29
C ILE A 117 26.37 -31.79 17.81
N LYS A 118 25.58 -30.81 18.27
CA LYS A 118 25.32 -30.58 19.69
C LYS A 118 24.74 -31.80 20.38
N PHE A 119 23.79 -32.48 19.74
CA PHE A 119 23.20 -33.72 20.26
C PHE A 119 24.26 -34.83 20.42
N ARG A 120 25.16 -35.00 19.45
CA ARG A 120 26.30 -35.93 19.57
C ARG A 120 27.24 -35.55 20.70
N ILE A 121 27.45 -34.26 20.97
CA ILE A 121 28.28 -33.80 22.09
C ILE A 121 27.56 -34.07 23.43
N ALA A 122 26.25 -33.82 23.49
CA ALA A 122 25.43 -34.06 24.69
C ALA A 122 25.43 -35.53 25.14
N TYR A 123 25.61 -36.48 24.20
CA TYR A 123 25.80 -37.90 24.49
C TYR A 123 26.83 -38.14 25.61
N PHE A 124 27.97 -37.41 25.61
CA PHE A 124 29.01 -37.60 26.63
C PHE A 124 28.51 -37.26 28.04
N GLN A 125 27.75 -36.17 28.18
CA GLN A 125 27.15 -35.77 29.46
C GLN A 125 26.06 -36.77 29.89
N GLU A 126 25.24 -37.26 28.96
CA GLU A 126 24.22 -38.28 29.26
C GLU A 126 24.84 -39.57 29.79
N ARG A 127 26.02 -39.98 29.29
CA ARG A 127 26.73 -41.16 29.80
C ARG A 127 27.20 -41.00 31.25
N VAL A 128 27.63 -39.80 31.65
CA VAL A 128 27.98 -39.49 33.05
C VAL A 128 26.74 -39.61 33.95
N ILE A 129 25.61 -39.04 33.51
CA ILE A 129 24.34 -39.13 34.25
C ILE A 129 23.90 -40.59 34.35
N ALA A 130 23.99 -41.37 33.26
CA ALA A 130 23.61 -42.79 33.25
C ALA A 130 24.51 -43.67 34.14
N ALA A 131 25.78 -43.29 34.31
CA ALA A 131 26.72 -43.95 35.21
C ALA A 131 26.45 -43.64 36.70
N SER A 132 25.74 -42.53 36.98
CA SER A 132 25.39 -42.14 38.35
C SER A 132 24.54 -43.21 39.03
N ASN A 133 24.90 -43.58 40.27
CA ASN A 133 24.23 -44.63 41.06
C ASN A 133 24.29 -46.04 40.44
N LYS A 134 25.23 -46.32 39.54
CA LYS A 134 25.51 -47.68 39.03
C LYS A 134 26.62 -48.36 39.81
N ASP A 135 26.70 -49.68 39.69
CA ASP A 135 27.78 -50.46 40.27
C ASP A 135 29.10 -50.25 39.50
N SER A 136 30.22 -50.57 40.17
CA SER A 136 31.57 -50.37 39.63
C SER A 136 31.79 -51.06 38.27
N LYS A 137 31.23 -52.25 38.04
CA LYS A 137 31.40 -52.97 36.77
C LYS A 137 30.71 -52.22 35.62
N THR A 138 29.52 -51.67 35.87
CA THR A 138 28.79 -50.86 34.90
C THR A 138 29.51 -49.54 34.60
N ILE A 139 30.06 -48.88 35.62
CA ILE A 139 30.84 -47.64 35.43
C ILE A 139 32.10 -47.90 34.57
N THR A 140 32.85 -48.98 34.85
CA THR A 140 34.03 -49.34 34.05
C THR A 140 33.67 -49.63 32.58
N ALA A 141 32.52 -50.26 32.33
CA ALA A 141 32.05 -50.48 30.96
C ALA A 141 31.73 -49.16 30.24
N ILE A 142 31.06 -48.22 30.90
CA ILE A 142 30.74 -46.90 30.35
C ILE A 142 32.03 -46.10 30.04
N LEU A 143 33.01 -46.10 30.96
CA LEU A 143 34.30 -45.45 30.74
C LEU A 143 35.04 -46.02 29.54
N LYS A 144 35.09 -47.34 29.41
CA LYS A 144 35.72 -48.01 28.25
C LYS A 144 35.03 -47.61 26.93
N ASP A 145 33.71 -47.52 26.92
CA ASP A 145 32.95 -47.08 25.74
C ASP A 145 33.27 -45.61 25.39
N LEU A 146 33.37 -44.73 26.40
CA LEU A 146 33.72 -43.32 26.23
C LEU A 146 35.15 -43.18 25.69
N GLU A 147 36.12 -43.88 26.26
CA GLU A 147 37.52 -43.88 25.82
C GLU A 147 37.66 -44.36 24.37
N ALA A 148 36.91 -45.41 23.99
CA ALA A 148 36.92 -45.96 22.64
C ALA A 148 36.22 -45.08 21.59
N ALA A 149 35.37 -44.14 22.00
CA ALA A 149 34.68 -43.23 21.09
C ALA A 149 35.67 -42.36 20.32
N LYS A 150 35.69 -42.50 18.99
CA LYS A 150 36.52 -41.68 18.10
C LYS A 150 35.81 -40.36 17.81
N LEU A 151 36.56 -39.28 17.92
CA LEU A 151 36.12 -37.93 17.61
C LEU A 151 36.98 -37.46 16.44
N ASP A 152 36.37 -37.21 15.30
CA ASP A 152 37.05 -36.70 14.12
C ASP A 152 36.37 -35.44 13.57
N GLU A 153 37.10 -34.75 12.70
CA GLU A 153 36.66 -33.50 12.09
C GLU A 153 35.51 -33.71 11.11
N ALA A 154 35.33 -34.92 10.57
CA ALA A 154 34.22 -35.22 9.67
C ALA A 154 32.87 -35.19 10.40
N ASP A 155 32.82 -35.73 11.62
CA ASP A 155 31.60 -35.84 12.41
C ASP A 155 31.27 -34.60 13.26
N TYR A 156 32.30 -33.87 13.71
CA TYR A 156 32.13 -32.76 14.66
C TYR A 156 32.55 -31.40 14.12
N GLN A 157 33.27 -31.36 12.99
CA GLN A 157 33.59 -30.14 12.25
C GLN A 157 34.17 -29.05 13.17
N GLU A 158 33.68 -27.81 13.10
CA GLU A 158 34.13 -26.69 13.93
C GLU A 158 33.86 -26.89 15.43
N MET A 159 32.98 -27.82 15.79
CA MET A 159 32.67 -28.17 17.18
C MET A 159 33.52 -29.34 17.71
N LEU A 160 34.46 -29.88 16.94
CA LEU A 160 35.38 -30.94 17.40
C LEU A 160 36.10 -30.58 18.71
N PRO A 161 36.62 -29.35 18.92
CA PRO A 161 37.24 -28.98 20.20
C PRO A 161 36.27 -29.09 21.38
N ALA A 162 35.00 -28.70 21.19
CA ALA A 162 33.98 -28.81 22.23
C ALA A 162 33.64 -30.29 22.52
N ALA A 163 33.61 -31.14 21.49
CA ALA A 163 33.38 -32.57 21.64
C ALA A 163 34.52 -33.28 22.39
N ILE A 164 35.77 -32.92 22.08
CA ILE A 164 36.96 -33.40 22.80
C ILE A 164 36.89 -32.99 24.27
N SER A 165 36.60 -31.72 24.54
CA SER A 165 36.44 -31.20 25.91
C SER A 165 35.36 -31.96 26.68
N ALA A 166 34.17 -32.13 26.08
CA ALA A 166 33.07 -32.87 26.70
C ALA A 166 33.42 -34.33 27.01
N LYS A 167 34.17 -35.02 26.13
CA LYS A 167 34.65 -36.37 26.38
C LYS A 167 35.66 -36.41 27.53
N ILE A 168 36.62 -35.49 27.57
CA ILE A 168 37.63 -35.42 28.63
C ILE A 168 36.94 -35.24 29.99
N THR A 169 36.06 -34.24 30.11
CA THR A 169 35.30 -33.99 31.34
C THR A 169 34.40 -35.16 31.74
N ALA A 170 33.93 -35.98 30.79
CA ALA A 170 33.13 -37.16 31.10
C ALA A 170 33.94 -38.36 31.63
N ILE A 171 35.25 -38.37 31.40
CA ILE A 171 36.17 -39.43 31.84
C ILE A 171 36.82 -39.08 33.18
N GLU A 172 37.00 -37.78 33.46
CA GLU A 172 37.47 -37.23 34.75
C GLU A 172 36.48 -37.48 35.90
#